data_AF-A0A8T3WSJ5-F1
#
_entry.id   AF-A0A8T3WSJ5-F1
#
_cell.length_a   1.000
_cell.length_b   1.000
_cell.length_c   1.000
_cell.angle_alpha   90.00
_cell.angle_beta   90.00
_cell.angle_gamma   90.00
#
_symmetry.space_group_name_H-M   'P 1'
#
loop_
_entity.id
_entity.type
_entity.pdbx_description
1 polymer ?
#
loop_
_entity_poly.entity_id
_entity_poly.type
_entity_poly.pdbx_seq_one_letter_code
_entity_poly.pdbx_strand_id
1 'polypeptide(L)'
;MPKIRIEFDKQTCIGNKACLAMDFKRWKDVGEKVELIGGKEVQRDFFILEGDFSEDEVETIVEGAKVCPVNAIGVKNLDTKKELYKREITTANIKEIRAKYDDRKEFILDPAGYFLIKTNPKSKEIEVGFCREPNVVAIKVIGKNPLEIYQTIINKEKLEIRKDHYAYLGRELQKAYIALQQGLEYVQDDELNFKEKVNIK
;
A
#
# COMPACT_ATOMS: atom_id res chain seq x y z
N MET A 1 -36.95 13.39 -0.62
CA MET A 1 -35.92 12.48 -0.13
C MET A 1 -35.81 11.36 -1.14
N PRO A 2 -34.72 11.27 -1.91
CA PRO A 2 -34.50 10.17 -2.84
C PRO A 2 -34.39 8.83 -2.10
N LYS A 3 -34.95 7.79 -2.71
CA LYS A 3 -34.80 6.41 -2.23
C LYS A 3 -33.48 5.85 -2.72
N ILE A 4 -32.52 5.66 -1.82
CA ILE A 4 -31.17 5.18 -2.13
C ILE A 4 -30.99 3.75 -1.65
N ARG A 5 -30.21 2.98 -2.41
CA ARG A 5 -29.69 1.66 -2.08
C ARG A 5 -28.17 1.73 -1.99
N ILE A 6 -27.63 1.41 -0.82
CA ILE A 6 -26.21 1.20 -0.58
C ILE A 6 -25.94 -0.30 -0.63
N GLU A 7 -24.97 -0.70 -1.43
CA GLU A 7 -24.52 -2.09 -1.58
C GLU A 7 -23.09 -2.20 -1.03
N PHE A 8 -22.85 -3.13 -0.12
CA PHE A 8 -21.54 -3.33 0.49
C PHE A 8 -21.10 -4.77 0.38
N ASP A 9 -19.94 -5.00 -0.23
CA ASP A 9 -19.28 -6.30 -0.29
C ASP A 9 -18.11 -6.36 0.69
N LYS A 10 -18.35 -7.09 1.77
CA LYS A 10 -17.40 -7.27 2.85
C LYS A 10 -16.24 -8.19 2.46
N GLN A 11 -16.38 -9.06 1.45
CA GLN A 11 -15.26 -9.85 0.94
C GLN A 11 -14.24 -8.95 0.26
N THR A 12 -14.71 -8.05 -0.62
CA THR A 12 -13.86 -7.08 -1.33
C THR A 12 -13.23 -6.03 -0.39
N CYS A 13 -13.89 -5.69 0.72
CA CYS A 13 -13.38 -4.72 1.69
C CYS A 13 -12.01 -5.13 2.28
N ILE A 14 -11.01 -4.25 2.19
CA ILE A 14 -9.65 -4.45 2.74
C ILE A 14 -9.40 -3.71 4.07
N GLY A 15 -10.43 -3.13 4.69
CA GLY A 15 -10.26 -2.47 5.98
C GLY A 15 -9.50 -1.15 5.97
N ASN A 16 -9.42 -0.46 4.82
CA ASN A 16 -8.76 0.84 4.71
C ASN A 16 -9.45 1.96 5.53
N LYS A 17 -10.75 1.79 5.86
CA LYS A 17 -11.55 2.69 6.73
C LYS A 17 -11.72 4.13 6.26
N ALA A 18 -11.35 4.49 5.02
CA ALA A 18 -11.66 5.82 4.47
C ALA A 18 -13.17 6.13 4.42
N CYS A 19 -14.00 5.12 4.11
CA CYS A 19 -15.46 5.25 4.14
C CYS A 19 -16.00 5.63 5.54
N LEU A 20 -15.41 5.08 6.60
CA LEU A 20 -15.75 5.42 7.98
C LEU A 20 -15.37 6.87 8.32
N ALA A 21 -14.22 7.33 7.85
CA ALA A 21 -13.79 8.72 8.04
C ALA A 21 -14.72 9.71 7.31
N MET A 22 -15.24 9.32 6.14
CA MET A 22 -16.16 10.15 5.35
C MET A 22 -17.60 10.13 5.87
N ASP A 23 -18.12 8.96 6.25
CA ASP A 23 -19.52 8.78 6.63
C ASP A 23 -19.68 7.87 7.86
N PHE A 24 -19.28 8.39 9.02
CA PHE A 24 -19.35 7.66 10.30
C PHE A 24 -20.78 7.27 10.72
N LYS A 25 -21.81 7.84 10.08
CA LYS A 25 -23.21 7.46 10.33
C LYS A 25 -23.59 6.14 9.65
N ARG A 26 -22.91 5.79 8.54
CA ARG A 26 -23.22 4.58 7.74
C ARG A 26 -22.27 3.44 8.04
N TRP A 27 -21.08 3.75 8.53
CA TRP A 27 -20.04 2.75 8.75
C TRP A 27 -19.64 2.66 10.22
N LYS A 28 -19.34 1.44 10.66
CA LYS A 28 -18.79 1.16 11.98
C LYS A 28 -17.50 0.37 11.85
N ASP A 29 -16.48 0.71 12.64
CA ASP A 29 -15.27 -0.10 12.78
C ASP A 29 -15.56 -1.39 13.55
N VAL A 30 -15.19 -2.53 12.98
CA VAL A 30 -15.31 -3.86 13.61
C VAL A 30 -13.96 -4.57 13.67
N GLY A 31 -12.86 -3.82 13.74
CA GLY A 31 -11.50 -4.34 13.84
C GLY A 31 -10.81 -4.35 12.48
N GLU A 32 -10.81 -5.50 11.81
CA GLU A 32 -10.12 -5.66 10.52
C GLU A 32 -10.86 -4.97 9.36
N LYS A 33 -12.18 -4.81 9.45
CA LYS A 33 -13.03 -4.25 8.40
C LYS A 33 -14.07 -3.29 8.99
N VAL A 34 -14.98 -2.84 8.15
CA VAL A 34 -16.15 -2.04 8.54
C VAL A 34 -17.44 -2.85 8.42
N GLU A 35 -18.48 -2.38 9.09
CA GLU A 35 -19.86 -2.86 8.97
C GLU A 35 -20.75 -1.72 8.46
N LEU A 36 -21.69 -2.05 7.57
CA LEU A 36 -22.73 -1.13 7.11
C LEU A 36 -23.85 -1.08 8.14
N ILE A 37 -23.98 0.04 8.85
CA ILE A 37 -24.97 0.23 9.92
C ILE A 37 -26.38 0.11 9.34
N GLY A 38 -27.17 -0.82 9.88
CA GLY A 38 -28.53 -1.10 9.40
C GLY A 38 -28.59 -1.88 8.07
N GLY A 39 -27.45 -2.25 7.50
CA GLY A 39 -27.38 -3.09 6.30
C GLY A 39 -27.86 -4.52 6.59
N LYS A 40 -28.71 -5.05 5.72
CA LYS A 40 -29.17 -6.44 5.76
C LYS A 40 -28.31 -7.30 4.85
N GLU A 41 -27.82 -8.41 5.37
CA GLU A 41 -27.12 -9.41 4.56
C GLU A 41 -28.13 -10.10 3.63
N VAL A 42 -27.89 -10.03 2.32
CA VAL A 42 -28.78 -10.62 1.30
C VAL A 42 -28.16 -11.83 0.60
N GLN A 43 -26.85 -11.92 0.64
CA GLN A 43 -26.04 -13.07 0.29
C GLN A 43 -24.79 -13.01 1.18
N ARG A 44 -24.06 -14.13 1.29
CA ARG A 44 -22.86 -14.22 2.12
C ARG A 44 -21.94 -13.01 1.91
N ASP A 45 -21.67 -12.28 3.00
CA ASP A 45 -20.79 -11.12 3.08
C ASP A 45 -21.21 -9.92 2.20
N PHE A 46 -22.46 -9.86 1.75
CA PHE A 46 -22.99 -8.76 0.94
C PHE A 46 -24.20 -8.14 1.62
N PHE A 47 -24.08 -6.86 1.93
CA PHE A 47 -25.04 -6.11 2.72
C PHE A 47 -25.72 -5.04 1.89
N ILE A 48 -26.99 -4.83 2.15
CA ILE A 48 -27.79 -3.80 1.49
C ILE A 48 -28.48 -2.94 2.55
N LEU A 49 -28.35 -1.62 2.42
CA LEU A 49 -29.18 -0.64 3.13
C LEU A 49 -30.01 0.12 2.09
N GLU A 50 -31.34 0.05 2.21
CA GLU A 50 -32.27 0.84 1.41
C GLU A 50 -33.04 1.79 2.33
N GLY A 51 -33.22 3.04 1.90
CA GLY A 51 -33.94 4.04 2.67
C GLY A 51 -34.13 5.35 1.92
N ASP A 52 -34.93 6.22 2.51
CA ASP A 52 -35.09 7.61 2.06
C ASP A 52 -34.04 8.47 2.76
N PHE A 53 -33.28 9.24 1.98
CA PHE A 53 -32.20 10.08 2.50
C PHE A 53 -32.39 11.54 2.07
N SER A 54 -31.86 12.50 2.83
CA SER A 54 -31.76 13.87 2.34
C SER A 54 -30.72 13.97 1.21
N GLU A 55 -30.77 15.03 0.41
CA GLU A 55 -29.76 15.24 -0.65
C GLU A 55 -28.33 15.29 -0.09
N ASP A 56 -28.11 15.99 1.04
CA ASP A 56 -26.81 16.06 1.72
C ASP A 56 -26.30 14.68 2.18
N GLU A 57 -27.22 13.82 2.63
CA GLU A 57 -26.88 12.44 2.99
C GLU A 57 -26.51 11.61 1.76
N VAL A 58 -27.21 11.80 0.64
CA VAL A 58 -26.85 11.12 -0.62
C VAL A 58 -25.47 11.53 -1.09
N GLU A 59 -25.13 12.82 -1.03
CA GLU A 59 -23.78 13.31 -1.36
C GLU A 59 -22.72 12.62 -0.48
N THR A 60 -22.95 12.60 0.83
CA THR A 60 -22.05 11.96 1.80
C THR A 60 -21.89 10.46 1.54
N ILE A 61 -22.98 9.75 1.23
CA ILE A 61 -22.98 8.31 0.89
C ILE A 61 -22.15 8.05 -0.38
N VAL A 62 -22.32 8.88 -1.41
CA VAL A 62 -21.57 8.76 -2.67
C VAL A 62 -20.08 9.04 -2.45
N GLU A 63 -19.72 10.07 -1.67
CA GLU A 63 -18.32 10.33 -1.32
C GLU A 63 -17.73 9.19 -0.48
N GLY A 64 -18.48 8.63 0.47
CA GLY A 64 -18.09 7.45 1.24
C GLY A 64 -17.80 6.23 0.35
N ALA A 65 -18.52 6.08 -0.76
CA ALA A 65 -18.26 5.03 -1.74
C ALA A 65 -17.01 5.32 -2.59
N LYS A 66 -16.84 6.57 -3.06
CA LYS A 66 -15.69 7.03 -3.86
C LYS A 66 -14.34 6.87 -3.16
N VAL A 67 -14.30 7.08 -1.85
CA VAL A 67 -13.05 6.93 -1.08
C VAL A 67 -12.65 5.48 -0.83
N CYS A 68 -13.50 4.50 -1.20
CA CYS A 68 -13.15 3.09 -1.08
C CYS A 68 -12.11 2.69 -2.13
N PRO A 69 -10.86 2.35 -1.77
CA PRO A 69 -9.80 2.08 -2.76
C PRO A 69 -10.00 0.78 -3.55
N VAL A 70 -10.96 -0.05 -3.13
CA VAL A 70 -11.21 -1.38 -3.69
C VAL A 70 -12.63 -1.53 -4.23
N ASN A 71 -13.39 -0.44 -4.36
CA ASN A 71 -14.76 -0.45 -4.90
C ASN A 71 -15.70 -1.47 -4.23
N ALA A 72 -15.58 -1.64 -2.91
CA ALA A 72 -16.46 -2.52 -2.13
C ALA A 72 -17.87 -1.97 -1.95
N ILE A 73 -18.10 -0.69 -2.27
CA ILE A 73 -19.34 0.05 -1.99
C ILE A 73 -19.96 0.52 -3.31
N GLY A 74 -21.25 0.23 -3.50
CA GLY A 74 -22.06 0.71 -4.62
C GLY A 74 -23.25 1.53 -4.13
N VAL A 75 -23.69 2.49 -4.93
CA VAL A 75 -24.81 3.38 -4.57
C VAL A 75 -25.75 3.51 -5.77
N LYS A 76 -27.04 3.24 -5.55
CA LYS A 76 -28.08 3.33 -6.58
C LYS A 76 -29.22 4.21 -6.10
N ASN A 77 -29.75 5.04 -7.00
CA ASN A 77 -31.00 5.76 -6.79
C ASN A 77 -32.13 4.90 -7.36
N LEU A 78 -33.03 4.44 -6.48
CA LEU A 78 -34.10 3.51 -6.84
C LEU A 78 -35.25 4.20 -7.60
N ASP A 79 -35.48 5.49 -7.37
CA ASP A 79 -36.53 6.26 -8.05
C ASP A 79 -36.22 6.44 -9.53
N THR A 80 -34.97 6.81 -9.82
CA THR A 80 -34.47 7.07 -11.18
C THR A 80 -33.87 5.84 -11.85
N LYS A 81 -33.66 4.76 -11.08
CA LYS A 81 -32.93 3.55 -11.49
C LYS A 81 -31.49 3.81 -11.95
N LYS A 82 -30.90 4.93 -11.54
CA LYS A 82 -29.51 5.29 -11.86
C LYS A 82 -28.53 4.73 -10.83
N GLU A 83 -27.39 4.26 -11.30
CA GLU A 83 -26.24 3.96 -10.44
C GLU A 83 -25.48 5.26 -10.17
N LEU A 84 -25.49 5.72 -8.92
CA LEU A 84 -24.77 6.93 -8.49
C LEU A 84 -23.27 6.65 -8.32
N TYR A 85 -22.92 5.43 -7.91
CA TYR A 85 -21.54 4.95 -7.87
C TYR A 85 -21.50 3.43 -8.08
N LYS A 86 -20.63 2.98 -8.98
CA LYS A 86 -20.52 1.57 -9.37
C LYS A 86 -19.36 0.90 -8.67
N ARG A 87 -19.53 -0.39 -8.38
CA ARG A 87 -18.46 -1.25 -7.86
C ARG A 87 -17.60 -1.87 -8.96
N GLU A 88 -18.19 -2.05 -10.14
CA GLU A 88 -17.57 -2.72 -11.27
C GLU A 88 -16.48 -1.84 -11.89
N ILE A 89 -15.31 -2.44 -12.10
CA ILE A 89 -14.21 -1.77 -12.80
C ILE A 89 -14.48 -1.84 -14.29
N THR A 90 -14.49 -0.68 -14.95
CA THR A 90 -14.61 -0.62 -16.41
C THR A 90 -13.25 -0.92 -17.04
N THR A 91 -13.17 -2.00 -17.80
CA THR A 91 -11.97 -2.38 -18.57
C THR A 91 -12.06 -2.00 -20.05
N ALA A 92 -13.16 -1.37 -20.46
CA ALA A 92 -13.31 -0.84 -21.81
C ALA A 92 -12.26 0.26 -22.05
N ASN A 93 -11.44 0.09 -23.09
CA ASN A 93 -10.35 1.01 -23.49
C ASN A 93 -9.15 1.08 -22.52
N ILE A 94 -8.83 0.01 -21.79
CA ILE A 94 -7.56 -0.05 -21.05
C ILE A 94 -6.38 -0.11 -22.03
N LYS A 95 -5.35 0.70 -21.79
CA LYS A 95 -4.06 0.56 -22.46
C LYS A 95 -3.24 -0.49 -21.73
N GLU A 96 -3.18 -1.70 -22.28
CA GLU A 96 -2.31 -2.75 -21.75
C GLU A 96 -0.85 -2.48 -22.17
N ILE A 97 0.06 -2.40 -21.19
CA ILE A 97 1.49 -2.22 -21.43
C ILE A 97 2.21 -3.41 -20.78
N ARG A 98 2.94 -4.18 -21.60
CA ARG A 98 3.81 -5.25 -21.09
C ARG A 98 5.11 -4.62 -20.58
N ALA A 99 5.46 -4.92 -19.33
CA ALA A 99 6.72 -4.47 -18.74
C ALA A 99 7.90 -5.01 -19.56
N LYS A 100 8.83 -4.13 -19.92
CA LYS A 100 10.06 -4.45 -20.64
C LYS A 100 11.16 -3.52 -20.12
N TYR A 101 12.10 -4.09 -19.39
CA TYR A 101 13.32 -3.43 -18.92
C TYR A 101 14.40 -4.51 -18.79
N ASP A 102 15.58 -4.26 -19.36
CA ASP A 102 16.74 -5.16 -19.32
C ASP A 102 17.89 -4.48 -18.58
N ASP A 103 18.04 -4.81 -17.30
CA ASP A 103 19.02 -4.16 -16.41
C ASP A 103 20.45 -4.26 -16.97
N ARG A 104 20.80 -5.35 -17.66
CA ARG A 104 22.14 -5.52 -18.26
C ARG A 104 22.45 -4.51 -19.38
N LYS A 105 21.42 -3.88 -19.96
CA LYS A 105 21.54 -2.95 -21.09
C LYS A 105 21.17 -1.53 -20.72
N GLU A 106 20.22 -1.36 -19.80
CA GLU A 106 19.58 -0.08 -19.51
C GLU A 106 20.02 0.51 -18.16
N PHE A 107 20.74 -0.25 -17.33
CA PHE A 107 21.25 0.22 -16.05
C PHE A 107 22.23 1.39 -16.23
N ILE A 108 22.04 2.43 -15.43
CA ILE A 108 22.88 3.61 -15.40
C ILE A 108 23.27 3.85 -13.95
N LEU A 109 24.58 3.92 -13.69
CA LEU A 109 25.12 4.25 -12.37
C LEU A 109 24.61 5.61 -11.90
N ASP A 110 24.37 5.74 -10.60
CA ASP A 110 23.99 7.02 -10.04
C ASP A 110 25.21 7.95 -10.02
N PRO A 111 25.12 9.17 -10.58
CA PRO A 111 26.19 10.14 -10.43
C PRO A 111 26.41 10.57 -8.98
N ALA A 112 25.40 10.44 -8.10
CA ALA A 112 25.52 10.84 -6.71
C ALA A 112 26.30 9.84 -5.85
N GLY A 113 26.30 8.55 -6.21
CA GLY A 113 26.96 7.50 -5.44
C GLY A 113 26.18 6.19 -5.38
N TYR A 114 26.58 5.30 -4.47
CA TYR A 114 25.96 3.98 -4.30
C TYR A 114 25.69 3.66 -2.83
N PHE A 115 24.79 2.71 -2.59
CA PHE A 115 24.46 2.23 -1.25
C PHE A 115 25.11 0.88 -0.96
N LEU A 116 25.54 0.72 0.28
CA LEU A 116 25.91 -0.55 0.89
C LEU A 116 24.94 -0.82 2.04
N ILE A 117 24.32 -2.00 2.03
CA ILE A 117 23.34 -2.40 3.04
C ILE A 117 23.89 -3.58 3.83
N LYS A 118 23.72 -3.54 5.14
CA LYS A 118 24.11 -4.63 6.04
C LYS A 118 23.04 -4.86 7.09
N THR A 119 22.80 -6.12 7.43
CA THR A 119 21.94 -6.50 8.56
C THR A 119 22.79 -6.77 9.81
N ASN A 120 22.27 -6.39 10.97
CA ASN A 120 22.87 -6.67 12.27
C ASN A 120 21.90 -7.52 13.12
N PRO A 121 22.05 -8.86 13.12
CA PRO A 121 21.15 -9.75 13.85
C PRO A 121 21.15 -9.54 15.36
N LYS A 122 22.26 -9.03 15.93
CA LYS A 122 22.37 -8.81 17.38
C LYS A 122 21.55 -7.61 17.84
N SER A 123 21.67 -6.48 17.14
CA SER A 123 20.88 -5.28 17.46
C SER A 123 19.51 -5.25 16.81
N LYS A 124 19.23 -6.18 15.88
CA LYS A 124 18.03 -6.21 15.02
C LYS A 124 17.86 -4.91 14.23
N GLU A 125 18.96 -4.44 13.65
CA GLU A 125 19.01 -3.21 12.85
C GLU A 125 19.54 -3.47 11.46
N ILE A 126 19.21 -2.57 10.54
CA ILE A 126 19.75 -2.48 9.20
C ILE A 126 20.60 -1.22 9.15
N GLU A 127 21.82 -1.35 8.64
CA GLU A 127 22.78 -0.28 8.44
C GLU A 127 22.90 0.01 6.95
N VAL A 128 22.75 1.27 6.56
CA VAL A 128 22.90 1.74 5.18
C VAL A 128 24.03 2.76 5.13
N GLY A 129 25.06 2.45 4.34
CA GLY A 129 26.12 3.39 4.00
C GLY A 129 25.91 3.95 2.60
N PHE A 130 25.83 5.26 2.46
CA PHE A 130 25.87 5.93 1.15
C PHE A 130 27.30 6.38 0.85
N CYS A 131 27.85 5.95 -0.28
CA CYS A 131 29.21 6.23 -0.72
C CYS A 131 29.19 7.13 -1.96
N ARG A 132 29.75 8.35 -1.86
CA ARG A 132 29.91 9.25 -3.01
C ARG A 132 31.11 8.88 -3.87
N GLU A 133 32.15 8.35 -3.22
CA GLU A 133 33.38 7.88 -3.83
C GLU A 133 33.62 6.42 -3.44
N PRO A 134 34.35 5.64 -4.26
CA PRO A 134 34.68 4.26 -3.93
C PRO A 134 35.31 4.15 -2.55
N ASN A 135 34.73 3.30 -1.70
CA ASN A 135 35.19 3.00 -0.34
C ASN A 135 35.09 4.16 0.67
N VAL A 136 34.43 5.27 0.35
CA VAL A 136 34.23 6.40 1.28
C VAL A 136 32.75 6.55 1.61
N VAL A 137 32.36 6.11 2.82
CA VAL A 137 30.99 6.27 3.32
C VAL A 137 30.78 7.74 3.72
N ALA A 138 29.94 8.44 2.96
CA ALA A 138 29.59 9.83 3.19
C ALA A 138 28.47 10.00 4.22
N ILE A 139 27.50 9.07 4.23
CA ILE A 139 26.37 9.09 5.17
C ILE A 139 26.11 7.65 5.64
N LYS A 140 25.86 7.48 6.94
CA LYS A 140 25.41 6.21 7.51
C LYS A 140 24.05 6.40 8.18
N VAL A 141 23.06 5.62 7.76
CA VAL A 141 21.71 5.60 8.34
C VAL A 141 21.48 4.21 8.95
N ILE A 142 20.98 4.17 10.19
CA ILE A 142 20.70 2.94 10.92
C ILE A 142 19.23 2.97 11.34
N GLY A 143 18.50 1.88 11.15
CA GLY A 143 17.11 1.78 11.56
C GLY A 143 16.63 0.34 11.70
N LYS A 144 15.41 0.18 12.24
CA LYS A 144 14.86 -1.16 12.52
C LYS A 144 13.93 -1.67 11.43
N ASN A 145 13.43 -0.79 10.57
CA ASN A 145 12.55 -1.15 9.46
C ASN A 145 12.83 -0.28 8.22
N PRO A 146 12.39 -0.72 7.03
CA PRO A 146 12.63 -0.01 5.77
C PRO A 146 12.06 1.40 5.75
N LEU A 147 10.83 1.59 6.26
CA LEU A 147 10.11 2.86 6.25
C LEU A 147 10.92 3.96 6.95
N GLU A 148 11.42 3.70 8.16
CA GLU A 148 12.27 4.65 8.89
C GLU A 148 13.51 5.05 8.09
N ILE A 149 14.18 4.07 7.49
CA ILE A 149 15.46 4.26 6.81
C ILE A 149 15.27 5.07 5.52
N TYR A 150 14.39 4.64 4.61
CA TYR A 150 14.25 5.35 3.34
C TYR A 150 13.58 6.72 3.54
N GLN A 151 12.68 6.90 4.53
CA GLN A 151 12.11 8.22 4.82
C GLN A 151 13.17 9.18 5.37
N THR A 152 14.11 8.67 6.18
CA THR A 152 15.24 9.47 6.66
C THR A 152 16.13 9.88 5.49
N ILE A 153 16.52 8.94 4.63
CA ILE A 153 17.35 9.21 3.45
C ILE A 153 16.69 10.22 2.49
N ILE A 154 15.42 10.01 2.16
CA ILE A 154 14.69 10.79 1.14
C ILE A 154 14.27 12.16 1.68
N ASN A 155 13.69 12.21 2.88
CA ASN A 155 13.01 13.42 3.36
C ASN A 155 13.74 14.18 4.46
N LYS A 156 14.63 13.53 5.22
CA LYS A 156 15.41 14.19 6.28
C LYS A 156 16.78 14.61 5.76
N GLU A 157 17.54 13.65 5.22
CA GLU A 157 18.85 13.89 4.60
C GLU A 157 18.74 14.48 3.20
N LYS A 158 17.58 14.31 2.54
CA LYS A 158 17.30 14.86 1.20
C LYS A 158 18.39 14.49 0.18
N LEU A 159 18.87 13.25 0.26
CA LEU A 159 19.84 12.74 -0.70
C LEU A 159 19.20 12.66 -2.08
N GLU A 160 19.69 13.45 -3.03
CA GLU A 160 19.22 13.46 -4.42
C GLU A 160 19.92 12.35 -5.22
N ILE A 161 19.19 11.29 -5.51
CA ILE A 161 19.62 10.16 -6.35
C ILE A 161 18.58 9.90 -7.44
N ARG A 162 18.86 9.00 -8.37
CA ARG A 162 17.92 8.63 -9.44
C ARG A 162 16.66 7.96 -8.87
N LYS A 163 15.53 8.14 -9.56
CA LYS A 163 14.21 7.65 -9.10
C LYS A 163 14.11 6.12 -9.03
N ASP A 164 14.66 5.46 -10.03
CA ASP A 164 14.86 4.01 -10.09
C ASP A 164 15.72 3.51 -8.91
N HIS A 165 16.71 4.30 -8.49
CA HIS A 165 17.55 3.93 -7.34
C HIS A 165 16.87 4.13 -5.99
N TYR A 166 15.93 5.07 -5.83
CA TYR A 166 15.05 5.07 -4.66
C TYR A 166 14.18 3.81 -4.59
N ALA A 167 13.65 3.35 -5.73
CA ALA A 167 12.87 2.12 -5.78
C ALA A 167 13.71 0.88 -5.46
N TYR A 168 14.94 0.81 -6.01
CA TYR A 168 15.92 -0.22 -5.68
C TYR A 168 16.26 -0.24 -4.18
N LEU A 169 16.53 0.93 -3.58
CA LEU A 169 16.82 1.05 -2.15
C LEU A 169 15.66 0.52 -1.31
N GLY A 170 14.42 0.88 -1.64
CA GLY A 170 13.23 0.35 -0.95
C GLY A 170 13.12 -1.18 -1.05
N ARG A 171 13.38 -1.74 -2.24
CA ARG A 171 13.38 -3.19 -2.49
C ARG A 171 14.42 -3.91 -1.63
N GLU A 172 15.66 -3.43 -1.64
CA GLU A 172 16.76 -4.05 -0.89
C GLU A 172 16.57 -3.91 0.62
N LEU A 173 16.07 -2.77 1.10
CA LEU A 173 15.75 -2.59 2.52
C LEU A 173 14.66 -3.56 3.00
N GLN A 174 13.61 -3.75 2.20
CA GLN A 174 12.57 -4.72 2.51
C GLN A 174 13.13 -6.15 2.54
N LYS A 175 14.03 -6.49 1.60
CA LYS A 175 14.73 -7.79 1.56
C LYS A 175 15.59 -8.00 2.81
N ALA A 176 16.41 -7.02 3.18
CA ALA A 176 17.23 -7.03 4.39
C ALA A 176 16.38 -7.15 5.66
N TYR A 177 15.24 -6.46 5.72
CA TYR A 177 14.30 -6.55 6.84
C TYR A 177 13.70 -7.95 6.97
N ILE A 178 13.23 -8.55 5.88
CA ILE A 178 12.70 -9.93 5.89
C ILE A 178 13.77 -10.92 6.35
N ALA A 179 14.99 -10.81 5.81
CA ALA A 179 16.11 -11.65 6.22
C ALA A 179 16.36 -11.56 7.73
N LEU A 180 16.40 -10.34 8.27
CA LEU A 180 16.59 -10.10 9.68
C LEU A 180 15.46 -10.67 10.56
N GLN A 181 14.19 -10.51 10.16
CA GLN A 181 13.05 -11.05 10.90
C GLN A 181 13.01 -12.57 10.89
N GLN A 182 13.44 -13.19 9.79
CA GLN A 182 13.39 -14.65 9.60
C GLN A 182 14.69 -15.37 9.99
N GLY A 183 15.73 -14.61 10.34
CA GLY A 183 17.07 -15.15 10.64
C GLY A 183 17.75 -15.75 9.41
N LEU A 184 17.57 -15.14 8.24
CA LEU A 184 18.20 -15.54 6.97
C LEU A 184 19.44 -14.69 6.71
N GLU A 185 20.31 -15.19 5.84
CA GLU A 185 21.44 -14.42 5.34
C GLU A 185 20.93 -13.38 4.34
N TYR A 186 21.43 -12.15 4.48
CA TYR A 186 21.19 -11.08 3.51
C TYR A 186 22.49 -10.82 2.77
N VAL A 187 22.44 -10.98 1.46
CA VAL A 187 23.46 -10.50 0.53
C VAL A 187 22.76 -9.54 -0.43
N GLN A 188 23.33 -8.36 -0.60
CA GLN A 188 22.79 -7.35 -1.51
C GLN A 188 22.79 -7.92 -2.94
N ASP A 189 21.74 -7.60 -3.71
CA ASP A 189 21.52 -8.10 -5.08
C ASP A 189 21.23 -9.61 -5.24
N ASP A 190 21.53 -10.44 -4.24
CA ASP A 190 21.18 -11.86 -4.24
C ASP A 190 19.74 -12.12 -3.75
N GLU A 191 19.15 -13.23 -4.17
CA GLU A 191 17.84 -13.66 -3.68
C GLU A 191 17.94 -14.27 -2.27
N LEU A 192 16.86 -14.13 -1.49
CA LEU A 192 16.81 -14.73 -0.16
C LEU A 192 16.72 -16.26 -0.26
N ASN A 193 17.66 -16.94 0.40
CA ASN A 193 17.59 -18.39 0.58
C ASN A 193 16.81 -18.74 1.86
N PHE A 194 15.56 -19.15 1.71
CA PHE A 194 14.69 -19.53 2.84
C PHE A 194 15.02 -20.90 3.46
N LYS A 195 15.97 -21.67 2.91
CA LYS A 195 16.36 -22.98 3.43
C LYS A 195 17.46 -22.91 4.47
N GLU A 196 18.29 -21.86 4.43
CA GLU A 196 19.47 -21.72 5.28
C GLU A 196 19.26 -20.59 6.28
N LYS A 197 19.22 -20.93 7.56
CA LYS A 197 19.13 -19.94 8.64
C LYS A 197 20.52 -19.60 9.17
N VAL A 198 20.73 -18.34 9.45
CA VAL A 198 21.94 -17.85 10.11
C VAL A 198 21.90 -18.27 11.57
N ASN A 199 22.90 -19.03 12.01
CA ASN A 199 23.11 -19.32 13.42
C ASN A 199 23.61 -18.05 14.11
N ILE A 200 22.69 -17.26 14.65
CA ILE A 200 23.01 -16.05 15.42
C ILE A 200 23.52 -16.51 16.80
N LYS A 201 24.84 -16.52 16.98
CA LYS A 201 25.50 -16.69 18.29
C LYS A 201 25.57 -15.36 19.05
#